data_AF-A0A529NQU9-F1
#
_entry.id   AF-A0A529NQU9-F1
#
_cell.length_a   1.000
_cell.length_b   1.000
_cell.length_c   1.000
_cell.angle_alpha   90.00
_cell.angle_beta   90.00
_cell.angle_gamma   90.00
#
_symmetry.space_group_name_H-M   'P 1'
#
loop_
_entity.id
_entity.type
_entity.pdbx_description
1 polymer ?
#
loop_
_entity_poly.entity_id
_entity_poly.type
_entity_poly.pdbx_seq_one_letter_code
_entity_poly.pdbx_strand_id
1 'polypeptide(L)'
;MLSGGLDSSSIACVAGLARAATRKPGLPTFSLIFEKGSSMDEKPFIDAVLERPGLDSTLISVGNYAPFAEFERILEEQEGTFLAPGLSLTRSIYRTAGAQRMKVLLDGHGGDEVVSQGHGHLHELADAGRWMELWRELRGASNTYGDGMLGMYFKFLTVYGPAWRIAKLRGMANR
;
A
#
# COMPACT_ATOMS: atom_id res chain seq x y z
N MET A 1 3.57 -3.53 -11.75
CA MET A 1 2.15 -3.41 -11.36
C MET A 1 1.98 -2.07 -10.69
N LEU A 2 0.85 -1.39 -10.92
CA LEU A 2 0.58 -0.08 -10.34
C LEU A 2 -0.86 -0.05 -9.81
N SER A 3 -1.03 0.16 -8.51
CA SER A 3 -2.35 0.32 -7.85
C SER A 3 -2.62 1.74 -7.39
N GLY A 4 -1.61 2.62 -7.40
CA GLY A 4 -1.71 3.96 -6.77
C GLY A 4 -1.42 3.94 -5.26
N GLY A 5 -1.30 2.76 -4.64
CA GLY A 5 -0.77 2.59 -3.29
C GLY A 5 0.72 2.93 -3.21
N LEU A 6 1.21 3.24 -2.00
CA LEU A 6 2.56 3.74 -1.77
C LEU A 6 3.65 2.83 -2.34
N ASP A 7 3.55 1.52 -2.10
CA ASP A 7 4.59 0.54 -2.44
C ASP A 7 4.76 0.42 -3.96
N SER A 8 3.66 0.11 -4.66
CA SER A 8 3.68 -0.04 -6.12
C SER A 8 4.03 1.27 -6.82
N SER A 9 3.58 2.41 -6.28
CA SER A 9 3.91 3.74 -6.77
C SER A 9 5.38 4.07 -6.59
N SER A 10 5.98 3.70 -5.46
CA SER A 10 7.41 3.94 -5.20
C SER A 10 8.28 3.20 -6.22
N ILE A 11 7.98 1.92 -6.48
CA ILE A 11 8.68 1.09 -7.46
C ILE A 11 8.51 1.68 -8.87
N ALA A 12 7.27 1.99 -9.26
CA ALA A 12 6.97 2.55 -10.58
C ALA A 12 7.67 3.89 -10.80
N CYS A 13 7.60 4.81 -9.83
CA CYS A 13 8.24 6.11 -9.92
C CYS A 13 9.77 6.00 -10.05
N VAL A 14 10.42 5.21 -9.18
CA VAL A 14 11.88 5.06 -9.21
C VAL A 14 12.34 4.42 -10.52
N ALA A 15 11.67 3.35 -10.96
CA ALA A 15 12.00 2.68 -12.22
C ALA A 15 11.72 3.56 -13.45
N GLY A 16 10.61 4.32 -13.44
CA GLY A 16 10.26 5.29 -14.48
C GLY A 16 11.30 6.40 -14.61
N LEU A 17 11.72 7.00 -13.48
CA LEU A 17 12.76 8.02 -13.45
C LEU A 17 14.11 7.50 -13.97
N ALA A 18 14.54 6.30 -13.55
CA ALA A 18 15.78 5.68 -14.01
C ALA A 18 15.78 5.43 -15.53
N ARG A 19 14.62 5.03 -16.09
CA ARG A 19 14.45 4.86 -17.54
C ARG A 19 14.44 6.20 -18.28
N ALA A 20 13.74 7.19 -17.77
CA ALA A 20 13.70 8.53 -18.34
C ALA A 20 15.10 9.18 -18.38
N ALA A 21 15.88 9.05 -17.30
CA ALA A 21 17.25 9.53 -17.22
C ALA A 21 18.17 8.92 -18.29
N THR A 22 17.88 7.68 -18.73
CA THR A 22 18.62 6.98 -19.79
C THR A 22 17.93 7.05 -21.16
N ARG A 23 16.93 7.92 -21.33
CA ARG A 23 16.13 8.11 -22.55
C ARG A 23 15.52 6.82 -23.10
N LYS A 24 15.20 5.88 -22.21
CA LYS A 24 14.50 4.64 -22.57
C LYS A 24 13.00 4.93 -22.73
N PRO A 25 12.25 4.09 -23.47
CA PRO A 25 10.79 4.16 -23.50
C PRO A 25 10.21 4.10 -22.08
N GLY A 26 9.03 4.70 -21.91
CA GLY A 26 8.27 4.67 -20.66
C GLY A 26 8.19 3.26 -20.08
N LEU A 27 8.21 3.17 -18.76
CA LEU A 27 8.04 1.90 -18.07
C LEU A 27 6.60 1.41 -18.28
N PRO A 28 6.39 0.22 -18.89
CA PRO A 28 5.06 -0.35 -18.99
C PRO A 28 4.49 -0.61 -17.59
N THR A 29 3.33 -0.02 -17.30
CA THR A 29 2.58 -0.24 -16.07
C THR A 29 1.23 -0.87 -16.37
N PHE A 30 0.75 -1.71 -15.46
CA PHE A 30 -0.54 -2.39 -15.57
C PHE A 30 -1.30 -2.13 -14.29
N SER A 31 -2.52 -1.60 -14.43
CA SER A 31 -3.36 -1.20 -13.30
C SER A 31 -4.77 -1.78 -13.47
N LEU A 32 -5.33 -2.31 -12.39
CA LEU A 32 -6.74 -2.69 -12.35
C LEU A 32 -7.57 -1.44 -12.06
N ILE A 33 -8.68 -1.26 -12.78
CA ILE A 33 -9.59 -0.13 -12.57
C ILE A 33 -10.97 -0.66 -12.25
N PHE A 34 -11.49 -0.27 -11.09
CA PHE A 34 -12.84 -0.59 -10.66
C PHE A 34 -13.83 0.47 -11.16
N GLU A 35 -15.11 0.21 -10.97
CA GLU A 35 -16.15 1.17 -11.31
C GLU A 35 -16.00 2.46 -10.50
N LYS A 36 -16.20 3.59 -11.18
CA LYS A 36 -16.05 4.91 -10.60
C LYS A 36 -17.00 5.09 -9.42
N GLY A 37 -16.46 5.54 -8.28
CA GLY A 37 -17.23 5.75 -7.05
C GLY A 37 -17.50 4.48 -6.22
N SER A 38 -16.98 3.32 -6.64
CA SER A 38 -16.90 2.16 -5.75
C SER A 38 -15.90 2.42 -4.62
N SER A 39 -16.04 1.68 -3.50
CA SER A 39 -15.05 1.73 -2.41
C SER A 39 -13.65 1.24 -2.83
N MET A 40 -13.54 0.61 -3.99
CA MET A 40 -12.29 0.10 -4.59
C MET A 40 -11.80 0.99 -5.74
N ASP A 41 -12.37 2.19 -5.92
CA ASP A 41 -11.96 3.12 -6.98
C ASP A 41 -10.58 3.73 -6.68
N GLU A 42 -9.54 3.00 -7.06
CA GLU A 42 -8.15 3.44 -6.93
C GLU A 42 -7.69 4.38 -8.05
N LYS A 43 -8.56 4.63 -9.06
CA LYS A 43 -8.19 5.40 -10.25
C LYS A 43 -7.62 6.80 -9.93
N PRO A 44 -8.17 7.57 -8.96
CA PRO A 44 -7.60 8.87 -8.63
C PRO A 44 -6.14 8.79 -8.15
N PHE A 45 -5.79 7.74 -7.40
CA PHE A 45 -4.42 7.54 -6.91
C PHE A 45 -3.49 7.07 -8.03
N ILE A 46 -3.98 6.19 -8.91
CA ILE A 46 -3.24 5.76 -10.10
C ILE A 46 -2.96 6.98 -11.00
N ASP A 47 -3.97 7.79 -11.30
CA ASP A 47 -3.83 8.97 -12.17
C ASP A 47 -2.78 9.95 -11.62
N ALA A 48 -2.78 10.20 -10.30
CA ALA A 48 -1.78 11.05 -9.65
C ALA A 48 -0.33 10.54 -9.82
N VAL A 49 -0.14 9.22 -9.92
CA VAL A 49 1.18 8.62 -10.21
C VAL A 49 1.50 8.71 -11.70
N LEU A 50 0.52 8.55 -12.58
CA LEU A 50 0.70 8.63 -14.03
C LEU A 50 1.01 10.05 -14.53
N GLU A 51 0.75 11.08 -13.73
CA GLU A 51 1.25 12.45 -13.99
C GLU A 51 2.78 12.54 -13.97
N ARG A 52 3.47 11.53 -13.40
CA ARG A 52 4.93 11.47 -13.39
C ARG A 52 5.47 11.01 -14.76
N PRO A 53 6.55 11.62 -15.26
CA PRO A 53 7.13 11.25 -16.53
C PRO A 53 7.76 9.85 -16.48
N GLY A 54 7.83 9.20 -17.64
CA GLY A 54 8.54 7.93 -17.79
C GLY A 54 7.71 6.68 -17.50
N LEU A 55 6.38 6.80 -17.43
CA LEU A 55 5.44 5.69 -17.34
C LEU A 55 4.62 5.55 -18.63
N ASP A 56 4.29 4.32 -19.00
CA ASP A 56 3.42 3.98 -20.13
C ASP A 56 2.37 2.98 -19.64
N SER A 57 1.14 3.45 -19.44
CA SER A 57 0.15 2.73 -18.64
C SER A 57 -0.90 2.00 -19.46
N THR A 58 -1.10 0.73 -19.14
CA THR A 58 -2.24 -0.08 -19.57
C THR A 58 -3.24 -0.19 -18.42
N LEU A 59 -4.45 0.31 -18.66
CA LEU A 59 -5.55 0.26 -17.71
C LEU A 59 -6.47 -0.95 -18.00
N ILE A 60 -6.74 -1.78 -17.01
CA ILE A 60 -7.50 -3.04 -17.14
C ILE A 60 -8.78 -2.93 -16.31
N SER A 61 -9.93 -2.78 -16.98
CA SER A 61 -11.24 -2.68 -16.32
C SER A 61 -11.64 -3.99 -15.65
N VAL A 62 -12.17 -3.88 -14.42
CA VAL A 62 -12.64 -5.01 -13.60
C VAL A 62 -14.17 -5.21 -13.71
N GLY A 63 -14.89 -4.40 -14.49
CA GLY A 63 -16.36 -4.34 -14.47
C GLY A 63 -17.11 -5.66 -14.75
N ASN A 64 -16.51 -6.61 -15.47
CA ASN A 64 -17.11 -7.92 -15.78
C ASN A 64 -16.47 -9.07 -14.98
N TYR A 65 -15.94 -8.78 -13.80
CA TYR A 65 -15.24 -9.79 -13.00
C TYR A 65 -16.18 -10.88 -12.49
N ALA A 66 -15.97 -12.09 -12.96
CA ALA A 66 -16.66 -13.30 -12.53
C ALA A 66 -15.69 -14.19 -11.74
N PRO A 67 -15.60 -14.05 -10.39
CA PRO A 67 -14.58 -14.71 -9.56
C PRO A 67 -14.58 -16.24 -9.68
N PHE A 68 -15.73 -16.83 -9.99
CA PHE A 68 -15.91 -18.27 -10.07
C PHE A 68 -15.87 -18.84 -11.50
N ALA A 69 -15.76 -17.99 -12.53
CA ALA A 69 -15.80 -18.47 -13.92
C ALA A 69 -14.61 -19.36 -14.30
N GLU A 70 -13.47 -19.23 -13.61
CA GLU A 70 -12.27 -20.05 -13.78
C GLU A 70 -11.83 -20.68 -12.45
N PHE A 71 -12.76 -20.99 -11.55
CA PHE A 71 -12.45 -21.35 -10.17
C PHE A 71 -11.56 -22.59 -10.06
N GLU A 72 -11.91 -23.68 -10.76
CA GLU A 72 -11.15 -24.94 -10.74
C GLU A 72 -9.70 -24.72 -11.20
N ARG A 73 -9.52 -23.94 -12.27
CA ARG A 73 -8.19 -23.60 -12.77
C ARG A 73 -7.39 -22.76 -11.78
N ILE A 74 -8.04 -21.85 -11.06
CA ILE A 74 -7.38 -21.06 -10.02
C ILE A 74 -6.94 -21.98 -8.87
N LEU A 75 -7.77 -22.94 -8.46
CA LEU A 75 -7.39 -23.91 -7.42
C LEU A 75 -6.19 -24.75 -7.85
N GLU A 76 -6.14 -25.18 -9.12
CA GLU A 76 -4.99 -25.90 -9.68
C GLU A 76 -3.73 -25.02 -9.66
N GLU A 77 -3.81 -23.76 -10.12
CA GLU A 77 -2.68 -22.82 -10.16
C GLU A 77 -2.19 -22.41 -8.76
N GLN A 78 -3.06 -22.42 -7.75
CA GLN A 78 -2.72 -22.12 -6.35
C GLN A 78 -2.35 -23.38 -5.55
N GLU A 79 -2.45 -24.57 -6.16
CA GLU A 79 -2.28 -25.87 -5.49
C GLU A 79 -3.18 -26.03 -4.25
N GLY A 80 -4.33 -25.34 -4.21
CA GLY A 80 -5.21 -25.32 -3.05
C GLY A 80 -6.21 -24.17 -3.01
N THR A 81 -6.86 -24.01 -1.85
CA THR A 81 -7.77 -22.89 -1.59
C THR A 81 -7.00 -21.59 -1.35
N PHE A 82 -7.66 -20.46 -1.62
CA PHE A 82 -7.05 -19.14 -1.53
C PHE A 82 -7.90 -18.18 -0.69
N LEU A 83 -7.25 -17.15 -0.13
CA LEU A 83 -7.78 -16.35 0.97
C LEU A 83 -9.00 -15.50 0.58
N ALA A 84 -9.01 -14.95 -0.65
CA ALA A 84 -10.05 -14.03 -1.09
C ALA A 84 -10.26 -14.10 -2.61
N PRO A 85 -11.52 -14.01 -3.09
CA PRO A 85 -11.84 -13.97 -4.52
C PRO A 85 -10.95 -12.99 -5.29
N GLY A 86 -10.82 -11.76 -4.78
CA GLY A 86 -10.07 -10.67 -5.44
C GLY A 86 -8.62 -10.98 -5.80
N LEU A 87 -7.98 -11.98 -5.17
CA LEU A 87 -6.62 -12.40 -5.54
C LEU A 87 -6.54 -12.89 -6.99
N SER A 88 -7.64 -13.43 -7.54
CA SER A 88 -7.64 -13.89 -8.93
C SER A 88 -7.67 -12.76 -9.96
N LEU A 89 -7.96 -11.51 -9.55
CA LEU A 89 -7.92 -10.34 -10.44
C LEU A 89 -6.53 -10.10 -11.03
N THR A 90 -5.48 -10.44 -10.28
CA THR A 90 -4.10 -10.29 -10.73
C THR A 90 -3.80 -11.15 -11.97
N ARG A 91 -4.54 -12.25 -12.19
CA ARG A 91 -4.42 -13.07 -13.41
C ARG A 91 -4.72 -12.25 -14.67
N SER A 92 -5.61 -11.26 -14.59
CA SER A 92 -5.87 -10.35 -15.71
C SER A 92 -4.66 -9.47 -16.03
N ILE A 93 -3.92 -9.01 -15.02
CA ILE A 93 -2.64 -8.32 -15.26
C ILE A 93 -1.65 -9.25 -15.93
N TYR A 94 -1.47 -10.48 -15.41
CA TYR A 94 -0.51 -11.43 -15.97
C TYR A 94 -0.81 -11.78 -17.43
N ARG A 95 -2.07 -12.02 -17.78
CA ARG A 95 -2.49 -12.27 -19.17
C ARG A 95 -2.20 -11.07 -20.07
N THR A 96 -2.56 -9.86 -19.64
CA THR A 96 -2.34 -8.64 -20.44
C THR A 96 -0.84 -8.36 -20.62
N ALA A 97 -0.05 -8.48 -19.56
CA ALA A 97 1.39 -8.30 -19.61
C ALA A 97 2.06 -9.36 -20.51
N GLY A 98 1.63 -10.63 -20.40
CA GLY A 98 2.10 -11.73 -21.23
C GLY A 98 1.76 -11.52 -22.71
N ALA A 99 0.56 -11.03 -23.04
CA ALA A 99 0.18 -10.66 -24.41
C ALA A 99 1.06 -9.54 -24.98
N GLN A 100 1.53 -8.63 -24.13
CA GLN A 100 2.52 -7.60 -24.48
C GLN A 100 3.98 -8.10 -24.41
N ARG A 101 4.19 -9.42 -24.28
CA ARG A 101 5.51 -10.07 -24.20
C ARG A 101 6.39 -9.61 -23.03
N MET A 102 5.77 -9.11 -21.96
CA MET A 102 6.48 -8.79 -20.73
C MET A 102 6.83 -10.08 -20.00
N LYS A 103 8.11 -10.24 -19.66
CA LYS A 103 8.62 -11.43 -18.96
C LYS A 103 8.80 -11.22 -17.46
N VAL A 104 8.92 -9.97 -17.04
CA VAL A 104 9.19 -9.59 -15.66
C VAL A 104 8.15 -8.56 -15.24
N LEU A 105 7.52 -8.81 -14.10
CA LEU A 105 6.63 -7.88 -13.43
C LEU A 105 7.19 -7.61 -12.05
N LEU A 106 7.27 -6.32 -11.70
CA LEU A 106 7.54 -5.88 -10.33
C LEU A 106 6.21 -5.52 -9.68
N ASP A 107 6.06 -5.89 -8.42
CA ASP A 107 4.87 -5.61 -7.60
C ASP A 107 5.28 -5.03 -6.25
N GLY A 108 4.36 -4.30 -5.61
CA GLY A 108 4.52 -3.72 -4.28
C GLY A 108 4.23 -4.69 -3.12
N HIS A 109 3.85 -5.94 -3.41
CA HIS A 109 3.60 -6.94 -2.38
C HIS A 109 4.82 -7.14 -1.47
N GLY A 110 4.60 -7.23 -0.16
CA GLY A 110 5.66 -7.27 0.83
C GLY A 110 6.08 -5.90 1.40
N GLY A 111 5.62 -4.79 0.80
CA GLY A 111 5.99 -3.43 1.25
C GLY A 111 5.46 -3.11 2.63
N ASP A 112 4.19 -3.45 2.89
CA ASP A 112 3.53 -3.30 4.19
C ASP A 112 4.26 -4.02 5.34
N GLU A 113 4.81 -5.20 5.10
CA GLU A 113 5.59 -5.96 6.08
C GLU A 113 6.90 -5.25 6.44
N VAL A 114 7.46 -4.46 5.53
CA VAL A 114 8.68 -3.67 5.75
C VAL A 114 8.37 -2.38 6.51
N VAL A 115 7.28 -1.68 6.15
CA VAL A 115 6.90 -0.38 6.76
C VAL A 115 5.85 -0.50 7.88
N SER A 116 5.55 -1.73 8.31
CA SER A 116 4.61 -2.06 9.39
C SER A 116 3.20 -1.49 9.17
N GLN A 117 2.73 -1.44 7.92
CA GLN A 117 1.43 -0.86 7.54
C GLN A 117 1.24 0.58 8.07
N GLY A 118 2.32 1.32 8.30
CA GLY A 118 2.30 2.66 8.89
C GLY A 118 2.20 2.70 10.43
N HIS A 119 1.94 1.59 11.12
CA HIS A 119 1.85 1.55 12.58
C HIS A 119 3.19 1.86 13.24
N GLY A 120 4.30 1.34 12.69
CA GLY A 120 5.64 1.59 13.20
C GLY A 120 5.95 3.08 13.30
N HIS A 121 5.54 3.87 12.30
CA HIS A 121 5.75 5.31 12.28
C HIS A 121 5.04 6.03 13.44
N LEU A 122 3.84 5.60 13.83
CA LEU A 122 3.13 6.17 14.98
C LEU A 122 3.91 5.94 16.29
N HIS A 123 4.51 4.77 16.45
CA HIS A 123 5.38 4.46 17.59
C HIS A 123 6.67 5.28 17.57
N GLU A 124 7.28 5.50 16.41
CA GLU A 124 8.45 6.37 16.27
C GLU A 124 8.14 7.83 16.65
N LEU A 125 7.01 8.38 16.19
CA LEU A 125 6.58 9.73 16.55
C LEU A 125 6.34 9.86 18.06
N ALA A 126 5.73 8.85 18.67
CA ALA A 126 5.50 8.81 20.11
C ALA A 126 6.81 8.75 20.89
N ASP A 127 7.76 7.90 20.48
CA ASP A 127 9.07 7.80 21.13
C ASP A 127 9.94 9.05 20.91
N ALA A 128 9.86 9.68 19.75
CA ALA A 128 10.50 10.97 19.50
C ALA A 128 9.85 12.13 20.28
N GLY A 129 8.70 11.92 20.94
CA GLY A 129 7.95 12.97 21.63
C GLY A 129 7.27 13.97 20.70
N ARG A 130 7.08 13.62 19.42
CA ARG A 130 6.46 14.44 18.38
C ARG A 130 4.93 14.35 18.44
N TRP A 131 4.36 14.70 19.59
CA TRP A 131 2.94 14.47 19.94
C TRP A 131 1.95 15.15 19.00
N MET A 132 2.26 16.34 18.50
CA MET A 132 1.39 17.06 17.56
C MET A 132 1.32 16.38 16.19
N GLU A 133 2.43 15.79 15.75
CA GLU A 133 2.48 15.05 14.49
C GLU A 133 1.80 13.70 14.64
N LEU A 134 2.05 12.99 15.75
CA LEU A 134 1.33 11.78 16.10
C LEU A 134 -0.19 12.00 16.09
N TRP A 135 -0.66 13.11 16.68
CA TRP A 135 -2.08 13.48 16.66
C TRP A 135 -2.62 13.66 15.23
N ARG A 136 -1.85 14.29 14.34
CA ARG A 136 -2.24 14.47 12.94
C ARG A 136 -2.31 13.13 12.21
N GLU A 137 -1.30 12.28 12.35
CA GLU A 137 -1.25 10.97 11.68
C GLU A 137 -2.32 10.01 12.21
N LEU A 138 -2.60 10.04 13.52
CA LEU A 138 -3.67 9.24 14.13
C LEU A 138 -5.06 9.61 13.63
N ARG A 139 -5.28 10.86 13.22
CA ARG A 139 -6.55 11.26 12.58
C ARG A 139 -6.71 10.57 11.23
N GLY A 140 -5.63 10.44 10.46
CA GLY A 140 -5.61 9.66 9.21
C GLY A 140 -5.90 8.19 9.48
N ALA A 141 -5.14 7.59 10.40
CA ALA A 141 -5.30 6.17 10.77
C ALA A 141 -6.71 5.85 11.31
N SER A 142 -7.30 6.73 12.11
CA SER A 142 -8.66 6.57 12.65
C SER A 142 -9.72 6.44 11.55
N ASN A 143 -9.59 7.23 10.48
CA ASN A 143 -10.50 7.17 9.34
C ASN A 143 -10.34 5.86 8.53
N THR A 144 -9.14 5.26 8.55
CA THR A 144 -8.86 4.01 7.84
C THR A 144 -9.28 2.77 8.61
N TYR A 145 -9.01 2.72 9.93
CA TYR A 145 -9.23 1.53 10.75
C TYR A 145 -10.54 1.56 11.57
N GLY A 146 -11.26 2.68 11.57
CA GLY A 146 -12.53 2.83 12.29
C GLY A 146 -12.39 2.98 13.81
N ASP A 147 -11.16 3.08 14.32
CA ASP A 147 -10.88 3.25 15.74
C ASP A 147 -11.07 4.69 16.21
N GLY A 148 -11.52 4.87 17.46
CA GLY A 148 -11.67 6.19 18.06
C GLY A 148 -10.31 6.87 18.28
N MET A 149 -10.09 7.99 17.58
CA MET A 149 -8.84 8.76 17.60
C MET A 149 -8.33 9.10 19.02
N LEU A 150 -9.21 9.55 19.90
CA LEU A 150 -8.87 9.88 21.30
C LEU A 150 -8.39 8.65 22.08
N GLY A 151 -9.03 7.50 21.84
CA GLY A 151 -8.64 6.24 22.47
C GLY A 151 -7.25 5.78 22.02
N MET A 152 -6.95 5.89 20.72
CA MET A 152 -5.63 5.59 20.19
C MET A 152 -4.57 6.54 20.75
N TYR A 153 -4.83 7.85 20.75
CA TYR A 153 -3.89 8.83 21.28
C TYR A 153 -3.61 8.60 22.77
N PHE A 154 -4.64 8.28 23.56
CA PHE A 154 -4.47 7.97 24.98
C PHE A 154 -3.62 6.70 25.19
N LYS A 155 -3.78 5.65 24.38
CA LYS A 155 -2.90 4.47 24.41
C LYS A 155 -1.42 4.84 24.18
N PHE A 156 -1.14 5.75 23.25
CA PHE A 156 0.24 6.22 23.05
C PHE A 156 0.76 7.03 24.24
N LEU A 157 -0.07 7.86 24.88
CA LEU A 157 0.31 8.60 26.09
C LEU A 157 0.59 7.70 27.29
N THR A 158 -0.15 6.58 27.46
CA THR A 158 0.11 5.68 28.59
C THR A 158 1.43 4.91 28.44
N VAL A 159 1.84 4.62 27.19
CA VAL A 159 3.07 3.87 26.90
C VAL A 159 4.29 4.79 26.78
N TYR A 160 4.20 5.90 26.04
CA TYR A 160 5.33 6.78 25.69
C TYR A 160 5.30 8.14 26.40
N GLY A 161 4.22 8.44 27.13
CA GLY A 161 4.00 9.76 27.71
C GLY A 161 5.04 10.20 28.74
N PRO A 162 5.10 11.51 29.04
CA PRO A 162 6.10 12.10 29.92
C PRO A 162 6.06 11.53 31.35
N ALA A 163 4.90 11.11 31.85
CA ALA A 163 4.77 10.48 33.15
C ALA A 163 5.58 9.17 33.26
N TRP A 164 5.61 8.36 32.20
CA TRP A 164 6.42 7.14 32.14
C TRP A 164 7.92 7.46 32.11
N ARG A 165 8.33 8.47 31.32
CA ARG A 165 9.74 8.92 31.27
C ARG A 165 10.23 9.49 32.61
N ILE A 166 9.39 10.30 33.28
CA ILE A 166 9.69 10.86 34.60
C ILE A 166 9.77 9.74 35.66
N ALA A 167 8.86 8.77 35.62
CA ALA A 167 8.90 7.60 36.51
C ALA A 167 10.16 6.74 36.29
N LYS A 168 10.55 6.50 35.03
CA LYS A 168 11.77 5.76 34.68
C LYS A 168 13.05 6.48 35.15
N LEU A 169 13.14 7.79 34.94
CA LEU A 169 14.27 8.60 35.41
C LEU A 169 14.38 8.60 36.94
N ARG A 170 13.25 8.70 37.66
CA ARG A 170 13.22 8.60 39.13
C ARG A 170 13.62 7.21 39.64
N GLY A 171 13.26 6.14 38.94
CA GLY A 171 13.66 4.77 39.28
C GLY A 171 15.16 4.51 39.07
N MET A 172 15.79 5.16 38.09
CA MET A 172 17.23 5.08 37.85
C MET A 172 18.05 5.93 38.81
N ALA A 173 17.52 7.07 39.28
CA ALA A 173 18.19 7.93 40.25
C ALA A 173 18.15 7.40 41.69
N ASN A 174 17.28 6.44 41.98
CA ASN A 174 17.15 5.77 43.29
C ASN A 174 17.88 4.41 43.35
N ARG A 175 18.75 4.10 42.39
CA ARG A 175 19.67 2.96 42.39
C ARG A 175 21.11 3.45 42.48
#